data_AF-A0A9D6MMS6-F1
#
_entry.id   AF-A0A9D6MMS6-F1
#
_cell.length_a   1.000
_cell.length_b   1.000
_cell.length_c   1.000
_cell.angle_alpha   90.00
_cell.angle_beta   90.00
_cell.angle_gamma   90.00
#
_symmetry.space_group_name_H-M   'P 1'
#
loop_
_entity.id
_entity.type
_entity.pdbx_description
1 polymer ?
#
loop_
_entity_poly.entity_id
_entity_poly.type
_entity_poly.pdbx_seq_one_letter_code
_entity_poly.pdbx_strand_id
1 'polypeptide(L)'
;MRMMLPTVRERRTVDRLLRSFFSTYRQLDFRRAMTMICRFYNLKPPPVEWFEYLDWGKGAGRTYEDGRIHLVHPENWKRGRKYNSMKQWIHTVHHEIGHYVFWTDAERKADLFASGMMNGLGHGIAIRPLSRPAARVRLTGTRRSAARPRNAS
;
A
#
# COMPACT_ATOMS: atom_id res chain seq x y z
N MET A 1 3.03 -6.63 -16.21
CA MET A 1 3.73 -5.57 -15.43
C MET A 1 3.94 -6.09 -14.00
N ARG A 2 5.16 -6.01 -13.46
CA ARG A 2 5.43 -6.45 -12.07
C ARG A 2 5.14 -5.28 -11.13
N MET A 3 4.10 -5.39 -10.29
CA MET A 3 3.87 -4.38 -9.26
C MET A 3 4.96 -4.46 -8.20
N MET A 4 5.38 -3.29 -7.70
CA MET A 4 6.12 -3.22 -6.45
C MET A 4 5.19 -3.68 -5.33
N LEU A 5 5.68 -4.52 -4.43
CA LEU A 5 4.91 -5.02 -3.29
C LEU A 5 5.56 -4.56 -1.98
N PRO A 6 4.79 -4.36 -0.90
CA PRO A 6 5.34 -4.13 0.43
C PRO A 6 6.31 -5.24 0.84
N THR A 7 7.17 -4.99 1.83
CA THR A 7 8.12 -5.99 2.33
C THR A 7 7.39 -7.24 2.85
N VAL A 8 8.09 -8.38 2.91
CA VAL A 8 7.52 -9.64 3.44
C VAL A 8 6.92 -9.44 4.85
N ARG A 9 7.60 -8.66 5.69
CA ARG A 9 7.15 -8.34 7.06
C ARG A 9 5.84 -7.56 7.06
N GLU A 10 5.71 -6.54 6.22
CA GLU A 10 4.48 -5.75 6.10
C GLU A 10 3.34 -6.60 5.58
N ARG A 11 3.59 -7.44 4.56
CA ARG A 11 2.58 -8.36 4.01
C ARG A 11 2.08 -9.37 5.06
N ARG A 12 2.98 -9.94 5.88
CA ARG A 12 2.59 -10.80 7.00
C ARG A 12 1.78 -10.06 8.05
N THR A 13 2.08 -8.79 8.29
CA THR A 13 1.32 -7.95 9.23
C THR A 13 -0.08 -7.68 8.71
N VAL A 14 -0.21 -7.33 7.43
CA VAL A 14 -1.50 -7.15 6.74
C VAL A 14 -2.32 -8.44 6.80
N ASP A 15 -1.74 -9.58 6.45
CA ASP A 15 -2.42 -10.89 6.51
C ASP A 15 -2.93 -11.19 7.93
N ARG A 16 -2.10 -10.99 8.96
CA ARG A 16 -2.51 -11.18 10.37
C ARG A 16 -3.69 -10.28 10.76
N LEU A 17 -3.67 -9.01 10.34
CA LEU A 17 -4.77 -8.07 10.62
C LEU A 17 -6.06 -8.48 9.90
N LEU A 18 -5.98 -8.91 8.64
CA LEU A 18 -7.14 -9.39 7.89
C LEU A 18 -7.72 -10.69 8.47
N ARG A 19 -6.86 -11.61 8.90
CA ARG A 19 -7.28 -12.82 9.62
C ARG A 19 -7.94 -12.49 10.95
N SER A 20 -7.36 -11.57 11.72
CA SER A 20 -7.94 -11.07 12.98
C SER A 20 -9.33 -10.49 12.75
N PHE A 21 -9.48 -9.62 11.75
CA PHE A 21 -10.77 -9.06 11.36
C PHE A 21 -11.75 -10.14 10.91
N PHE A 22 -11.34 -11.10 10.09
CA PHE A 22 -12.22 -12.18 9.65
C PHE A 22 -12.77 -12.99 10.82
N SER A 23 -11.97 -13.21 11.86
CA SER A 23 -12.38 -13.97 13.04
C SER A 23 -13.20 -13.16 14.04
N THR A 24 -12.84 -11.89 14.26
CA THR A 24 -13.35 -11.07 15.39
C THR A 24 -14.26 -9.91 14.97
N TYR A 25 -14.33 -9.61 13.67
CA TYR A 25 -15.03 -8.47 13.08
C TYR A 25 -14.58 -7.10 13.61
N ARG A 26 -13.39 -7.02 14.24
CA ARG A 26 -12.83 -5.77 14.74
C ARG A 26 -12.42 -4.83 13.59
N GLN A 27 -13.26 -3.85 13.29
CA GLN A 27 -13.06 -2.92 12.17
C GLN A 27 -11.72 -2.18 12.18
N LEU A 28 -11.15 -1.93 13.37
CA LEU A 28 -9.84 -1.32 13.51
C LEU A 28 -8.73 -2.12 12.81
N ASP A 29 -8.80 -3.45 12.86
CA ASP A 29 -7.77 -4.31 12.25
C ASP A 29 -7.86 -4.22 10.72
N PHE A 30 -9.07 -4.22 10.17
CA PHE A 30 -9.30 -4.02 8.74
C PHE A 30 -8.78 -2.65 8.28
N ARG A 31 -9.18 -1.56 8.97
CA ARG A 31 -8.71 -0.20 8.64
C ARG A 31 -7.19 -0.08 8.69
N ARG A 32 -6.54 -0.70 9.67
CA ARG A 32 -5.07 -0.74 9.76
C ARG A 32 -4.45 -1.47 8.59
N ALA A 33 -5.00 -2.62 8.20
CA ALA A 33 -4.53 -3.37 7.03
C ALA A 33 -4.60 -2.52 5.76
N MET A 34 -5.75 -1.89 5.49
CA MET A 34 -5.95 -1.02 4.32
C MET A 34 -4.99 0.17 4.32
N THR A 35 -4.83 0.81 5.47
CA THR A 35 -3.90 1.94 5.65
C THR A 35 -2.46 1.54 5.35
N MET A 36 -2.02 0.37 5.82
CA MET A 36 -0.66 -0.12 5.56
C MET A 36 -0.43 -0.36 4.07
N ILE A 37 -1.39 -0.98 3.37
CA ILE A 37 -1.28 -1.21 1.92
C ILE A 37 -1.23 0.13 1.18
N CYS A 38 -2.16 1.04 1.46
CA CYS A 38 -2.27 2.30 0.72
C CYS A 38 -1.07 3.22 0.97
N ARG A 39 -0.53 3.26 2.19
CA ARG A 39 0.69 4.03 2.50
C ARG A 39 1.90 3.60 1.68
N PHE A 40 2.04 2.31 1.40
CA PHE A 40 3.13 1.81 0.54
C PHE A 40 3.05 2.40 -0.89
N TYR A 41 1.85 2.59 -1.41
CA TYR A 41 1.60 3.17 -2.74
C TYR A 41 1.37 4.69 -2.71
N ASN A 42 1.53 5.36 -1.56
CA ASN A 42 1.20 6.77 -1.37
C ASN A 42 -0.25 7.14 -1.76
N LEU A 43 -1.19 6.22 -1.50
CA LEU A 43 -2.61 6.39 -1.75
C LEU A 43 -3.37 6.67 -0.44
N LYS A 44 -4.50 7.36 -0.56
CA LYS A 44 -5.49 7.42 0.54
C LYS A 44 -6.17 6.05 0.67
N PRO A 45 -6.55 5.61 1.88
CA PRO A 45 -7.37 4.41 2.02
C PRO A 45 -8.71 4.56 1.30
N PRO A 46 -9.17 3.55 0.53
CA PRO A 46 -10.44 3.63 -0.16
C PRO A 46 -11.61 3.56 0.83
N PRO A 47 -12.74 4.23 0.53
CA PRO A 47 -14.01 3.94 1.18
C PRO A 47 -14.44 2.48 0.90
N VAL A 48 -14.76 1.75 1.96
CA VAL A 48 -15.21 0.35 1.88
C VAL A 48 -16.64 0.25 2.38
N GLU A 49 -17.51 -0.27 1.53
CA GLU A 49 -18.91 -0.55 1.84
C GLU A 49 -19.12 -2.06 1.98
N TRP A 50 -19.85 -2.45 3.02
CA TRP A 50 -20.15 -3.85 3.31
C TRP A 50 -21.49 -4.23 2.71
N PHE A 51 -21.54 -5.38 2.05
CA PHE A 51 -22.75 -5.83 1.39
C PHE A 51 -23.18 -7.21 1.89
N GLU A 52 -24.49 -7.46 1.86
CA GLU A 52 -25.13 -8.56 2.57
C GLU A 52 -25.24 -9.87 1.79
N TYR A 53 -25.29 -9.85 0.45
CA TYR A 53 -25.74 -11.01 -0.34
C TYR A 53 -24.86 -11.40 -1.53
N LEU A 54 -24.11 -12.50 -1.43
CA LEU A 54 -23.35 -13.11 -2.54
C LEU A 54 -24.13 -13.44 -3.84
N ASP A 55 -25.44 -13.16 -3.91
CA ASP A 55 -26.34 -13.46 -5.05
C ASP A 55 -26.24 -12.49 -6.23
N TRP A 56 -25.28 -11.57 -6.23
CA TRP A 56 -24.92 -10.94 -7.49
C TRP A 56 -24.06 -11.92 -8.28
N GLY A 57 -24.51 -12.31 -9.48
CA GLY A 57 -23.71 -13.03 -10.48
C GLY A 57 -22.43 -12.28 -10.94
N LYS A 58 -21.97 -11.30 -10.15
CA LYS A 58 -20.84 -10.39 -10.36
C LYS A 58 -20.01 -10.34 -9.07
N GLY A 59 -19.05 -11.26 -8.95
CA GLY A 59 -17.89 -11.13 -8.05
C GLY A 59 -18.13 -11.23 -6.54
N ALA A 60 -17.10 -11.70 -5.83
CA ALA A 60 -17.04 -11.73 -4.36
C ALA A 60 -16.74 -10.34 -3.74
N GLY A 61 -16.43 -9.37 -4.58
CA GLY A 61 -16.13 -7.98 -4.29
C GLY A 61 -16.23 -7.18 -5.58
N ARG A 62 -16.20 -5.85 -5.44
CA ARG A 62 -16.16 -4.94 -6.59
C ARG A 62 -15.52 -3.62 -6.21
N THR A 63 -14.43 -3.27 -6.88
CA THR A 63 -13.93 -1.88 -6.91
C THR A 63 -14.67 -1.10 -8.01
N TYR A 64 -15.00 0.15 -7.73
CA TYR A 64 -15.62 1.10 -8.67
C TYR A 64 -14.62 2.15 -9.15
N GLU A 65 -14.91 2.77 -10.30
CA GLU A 65 -14.03 3.78 -10.92
C GLU A 65 -13.82 5.01 -10.03
N ASP A 66 -14.78 5.32 -9.16
CA ASP A 66 -14.68 6.40 -8.16
C ASP A 66 -13.78 6.02 -6.95
N GLY A 67 -13.20 4.82 -6.96
CA GLY A 67 -12.31 4.32 -5.92
C GLY A 67 -13.02 3.69 -4.72
N ARG A 68 -14.35 3.60 -4.72
CA ARG A 68 -15.08 2.81 -3.71
C ARG A 68 -14.84 1.32 -3.90
N ILE A 69 -14.85 0.59 -2.80
CA ILE A 69 -14.77 -0.87 -2.79
C ILE A 69 -15.98 -1.44 -2.07
N HIS A 70 -16.71 -2.33 -2.73
CA HIS A 70 -17.72 -3.16 -2.10
C HIS A 70 -17.13 -4.53 -1.79
N LEU A 71 -17.33 -4.98 -0.55
CA LEU A 71 -16.89 -6.30 -0.09
C LEU A 71 -18.02 -7.00 0.68
N VAL A 72 -18.08 -8.32 0.56
CA VAL A 72 -18.88 -9.14 1.47
C VAL A 72 -18.26 -9.09 2.85
N HIS A 73 -19.05 -8.77 3.87
CA HIS A 73 -18.56 -8.83 5.26
C HIS A 73 -18.20 -10.27 5.65
N PRO A 74 -17.10 -10.52 6.40
CA PRO A 74 -16.72 -11.87 6.84
C PRO A 74 -17.85 -12.68 7.50
N GLU A 75 -18.76 -12.00 8.20
CA GLU A 75 -19.90 -12.64 8.83
C GLU A 75 -20.85 -13.30 7.81
N ASN A 76 -21.16 -12.61 6.71
CA ASN A 76 -21.99 -13.13 5.64
C ASN A 76 -21.22 -14.11 4.75
N TRP A 77 -19.93 -13.85 4.56
CA TRP A 77 -19.04 -14.76 3.82
C TRP A 77 -19.05 -16.17 4.39
N LYS A 78 -18.95 -16.31 5.72
CA LYS A 78 -18.95 -17.63 6.39
C LYS A 78 -20.24 -18.42 6.15
N ARG A 79 -21.34 -17.76 5.81
CA ARG A 79 -22.64 -18.38 5.51
C ARG A 79 -22.79 -18.79 4.03
N GLY A 80 -21.82 -18.44 3.18
CA GLY A 80 -21.84 -18.77 1.76
C GLY A 80 -21.70 -20.27 1.48
N ARG A 81 -22.36 -20.76 0.42
CA ARG A 81 -22.24 -22.16 -0.03
C ARG A 81 -20.95 -22.42 -0.83
N LYS A 82 -20.63 -21.53 -1.77
CA LYS A 82 -19.46 -21.65 -2.67
C LYS A 82 -18.20 -20.94 -2.16
N TYR A 83 -18.39 -19.82 -1.47
CA TYR A 83 -17.32 -18.97 -0.96
C TYR A 83 -17.53 -18.78 0.53
N ASN A 84 -16.74 -19.47 1.34
CA ASN A 84 -16.86 -19.42 2.81
C ASN A 84 -15.53 -19.49 3.56
N SER A 85 -14.42 -19.71 2.86
CA SER A 85 -13.11 -19.80 3.50
C SER A 85 -12.49 -18.44 3.73
N MET A 86 -11.79 -18.28 4.85
CA MET A 86 -10.97 -17.10 5.17
C MET A 86 -9.95 -16.80 4.07
N LYS A 87 -9.31 -17.83 3.51
CA LYS A 87 -8.29 -17.67 2.45
C LYS A 87 -8.89 -17.02 1.20
N GLN A 88 -10.07 -17.47 0.76
CA GLN A 88 -10.75 -16.87 -0.39
C GLN A 88 -11.22 -15.43 -0.09
N TRP A 89 -11.69 -15.17 1.13
CA TRP A 89 -12.07 -13.81 1.52
C TRP A 89 -10.88 -12.85 1.49
N ILE A 90 -9.76 -13.24 2.11
CA ILE A 90 -8.52 -12.45 2.10
C ILE A 90 -8.00 -12.25 0.67
N HIS A 91 -8.07 -13.28 -0.18
CA HIS A 91 -7.74 -13.16 -1.59
C HIS A 91 -8.61 -12.10 -2.29
N THR A 92 -9.92 -12.12 -2.04
CA THR A 92 -10.87 -11.14 -2.59
C THR A 92 -10.51 -9.72 -2.15
N VAL A 93 -10.21 -9.51 -0.86
CA VAL A 93 -9.77 -8.19 -0.37
C VAL A 93 -8.52 -7.71 -1.11
N HIS A 94 -7.52 -8.57 -1.31
CA HIS A 94 -6.32 -8.22 -2.05
C HIS A 94 -6.61 -7.95 -3.54
N HIS A 95 -7.53 -8.70 -4.14
CA HIS A 95 -7.95 -8.53 -5.52
C HIS A 95 -8.58 -7.14 -5.73
N GLU A 96 -9.57 -6.78 -4.90
CA GLU A 96 -10.25 -5.48 -5.00
C GLU A 96 -9.31 -4.31 -4.68
N ILE A 97 -8.45 -4.44 -3.66
CA ILE A 97 -7.43 -3.42 -3.36
C ILE A 97 -6.40 -3.32 -4.49
N GLY A 98 -6.09 -4.44 -5.15
CA GLY A 98 -5.30 -4.45 -6.37
C GLY A 98 -5.94 -3.58 -7.44
N HIS A 99 -7.23 -3.75 -7.71
CA HIS A 99 -7.98 -2.89 -8.64
C HIS A 99 -7.92 -1.41 -8.24
N TYR A 100 -8.11 -1.10 -6.95
CA TYR A 100 -8.02 0.27 -6.46
C TYR A 100 -6.63 0.88 -6.71
N VAL A 101 -5.56 0.16 -6.39
CA VAL A 101 -4.19 0.59 -6.68
C VAL A 101 -3.96 0.72 -8.19
N PHE A 102 -4.58 -0.13 -9.01
CA PHE A 102 -4.47 -0.04 -10.45
C PHE A 102 -5.14 1.20 -11.03
N TRP A 103 -6.33 1.58 -10.56
CA TRP A 103 -7.03 2.77 -11.05
C TRP A 103 -6.51 4.09 -10.48
N THR A 104 -6.23 4.15 -9.18
CA THR A 104 -5.88 5.42 -8.52
C THR A 104 -4.46 5.90 -8.84
N ASP A 105 -3.63 5.03 -9.39
CA ASP A 105 -2.26 5.33 -9.83
C ASP A 105 -2.18 5.32 -11.37
N ALA A 106 -3.14 5.99 -12.02
CA ALA A 106 -3.25 6.05 -13.48
C ALA A 106 -2.21 6.99 -14.10
N GLU A 107 -1.97 8.16 -13.51
CA GLU A 107 -1.03 9.18 -14.02
C GLU A 107 0.40 8.65 -14.10
N ARG A 108 0.93 8.09 -13.01
CA ARG A 108 2.25 7.45 -13.00
C ARG A 108 2.36 6.32 -14.02
N LYS A 109 1.28 5.56 -14.26
CA LYS A 109 1.27 4.49 -15.28
C LYS A 109 1.19 5.05 -16.69
N ALA A 110 0.46 6.14 -16.91
CA ALA A 110 0.40 6.85 -18.17
C ALA A 110 1.78 7.43 -18.52
N ASP A 111 2.51 8.01 -17.55
CA ASP A 111 3.88 8.50 -17.74
C ASP A 111 4.85 7.37 -18.09
N LEU A 112 4.78 6.25 -17.35
CA LEU A 112 5.60 5.07 -17.64
C LEU A 112 5.29 4.48 -19.02
N PHE A 113 4.01 4.44 -19.40
CA PHE A 113 3.56 4.01 -20.71
C PHE A 113 4.08 4.95 -21.81
N ALA A 114 3.88 6.25 -21.68
CA ALA A 114 4.33 7.26 -22.63
C ALA A 114 5.86 7.23 -22.79
N SER A 115 6.60 7.15 -21.68
CA SER A 115 8.06 7.03 -21.69
C SER A 115 8.52 5.75 -22.41
N GLY A 116 7.86 4.61 -22.18
CA GLY A 116 8.16 3.36 -22.88
C GLY A 116 7.86 3.42 -24.38
N MET A 117 6.79 4.11 -24.78
CA MET A 117 6.43 4.32 -26.17
C MET A 117 7.40 5.26 -26.90
N MET A 118 7.86 6.32 -26.24
CA MET A 118 8.78 7.31 -26.83
C MET A 118 10.23 6.82 -26.90
N ASN A 119 10.69 6.09 -25.88
CA ASN A 119 12.10 5.73 -25.72
C ASN A 119 12.42 4.28 -26.13
N GLY A 120 11.40 3.48 -26.48
CA GLY A 120 11.52 2.04 -26.69
C GLY A 120 11.75 1.27 -25.38
N LEU A 121 11.53 -0.05 -25.39
CA LEU A 121 11.75 -0.94 -24.24
C LEU A 121 13.27 -1.19 -24.02
N GLY A 122 14.02 -0.13 -23.76
CA GLY A 122 15.44 -0.21 -23.43
C GLY A 122 15.67 -1.01 -22.14
N HIS A 123 16.52 -2.02 -22.22
CA HIS A 123 16.96 -2.88 -21.13
C HIS A 123 17.30 -2.10 -19.84
N GLY A 124 16.81 -2.59 -18.71
CA GLY A 124 17.34 -2.23 -17.39
C GLY A 124 16.64 -1.05 -16.74
N ILE A 125 15.76 -1.37 -15.79
CA ILE A 125 15.15 -0.43 -14.86
C ILE A 125 16.26 0.28 -14.07
N ALA A 126 16.73 1.42 -14.55
CA ALA A 126 17.39 2.41 -13.71
C ALA A 126 16.27 3.13 -12.93
N ILE A 127 15.89 2.55 -11.77
CA ILE A 127 15.14 3.31 -10.78
C ILE A 127 16.04 4.46 -10.37
N ARG A 128 15.80 5.63 -10.96
CA ARG A 128 16.41 6.88 -10.50
C ARG A 128 15.81 7.15 -9.11
N PRO A 129 16.56 7.02 -8.00
CA PRO A 129 16.02 7.39 -6.70
C PRO A 129 15.68 8.88 -6.78
N LEU A 130 14.46 9.23 -6.38
CA LEU A 130 14.08 10.62 -6.14
C LEU A 130 15.14 11.21 -5.21
N SER A 131 15.95 12.13 -5.75
CA SER A 131 16.90 12.91 -4.99
C SER A 131 16.12 13.60 -3.88
N ARG A 132 16.35 13.19 -2.63
CA ARG A 132 15.92 13.96 -1.46
C ARG A 132 16.50 15.36 -1.64
N PRO A 133 15.72 16.44 -1.50
CA PRO A 133 16.30 17.78 -1.52
C PRO A 133 17.32 17.83 -0.39
N ALA A 134 18.57 18.12 -0.76
CA ALA A 134 19.64 18.30 0.20
C ALA A 134 19.20 19.42 1.16
N ALA A 135 18.96 19.06 2.42
CA ALA A 135 18.82 20.05 3.46
C ALA A 135 20.09 20.90 3.44
N ARG A 136 19.92 22.18 3.12
CA ARG A 136 20.96 23.20 3.12
C ARG A 136 21.42 23.41 4.57
N VAL A 137 22.32 22.56 5.06
CA VAL A 137 22.96 22.76 6.37
C VAL A 137 24.11 23.74 6.16
N ARG A 138 23.93 24.93 6.73
CA ARG A 138 24.91 26.03 6.79
C ARG A 138 26.27 25.52 7.26
N LEU A 139 27.30 25.75 6.44
CA LEU A 139 28.68 25.80 6.87
C LEU A 139 28.89 27.05 7.72
N THR A 140 28.92 26.91 9.05
CA THR A 140 29.55 27.88 9.94
C THR A 140 30.97 27.40 10.23
N GLY A 141 31.93 27.89 9.45
CA GLY A 141 33.33 27.78 9.80
C GLY A 141 33.78 29.05 10.51
N THR A 142 34.36 28.92 11.70
CA THR A 142 35.49 29.77 12.14
C THR A 142 36.39 28.97 13.07
N ARG A 143 37.66 28.88 12.66
CA ARG A 143 38.80 28.35 13.39
C ARG A 143 39.02 29.11 14.71
N ARG A 144 39.53 28.43 15.74
CA ARG A 144 40.73 28.90 16.45
C ARG A 144 41.39 27.79 17.27
N SER A 145 42.70 27.79 17.14
CA SER A 145 43.67 26.85 17.65
C SER A 145 43.99 27.08 19.14
N ALA A 146 44.59 26.04 19.71
CA ALA A 146 45.74 26.08 20.61
C ALA A 146 45.54 26.23 22.14
N ALA A 147 46.23 25.29 22.79
CA ALA A 147 47.04 25.45 24.00
C ALA A 147 46.38 25.39 25.39
N ARG A 148 46.56 24.20 25.98
CA ARG A 148 46.76 23.88 27.41
C ARG A 148 47.70 24.88 28.11
N PRO A 149 47.50 25.12 29.42
CA PRO A 149 48.65 25.19 30.32
C PRO A 149 48.54 24.26 31.53
N ARG A 150 49.72 23.87 32.00
CA ARG A 150 50.02 23.21 33.27
C ARG A 150 50.13 24.26 34.39
N ASN A 151 49.95 23.79 35.63
CA ASN A 151 50.10 24.41 36.96
C ASN A 151 51.13 25.55 37.15
N ALA A 152 50.83 26.46 38.08
CA ALA A 152 51.72 26.89 39.18
C ALA A 152 50.93 27.72 40.24
N SER A 153 51.49 27.70 41.47
CA SER A 153 51.04 28.30 42.75
C SER A 153 50.08 27.47 43.59
#